data_AF-A0A939VVW6-F1
#
_entry.id   AF-A0A939VVW6-F1
#
_cell.length_a   1.000
_cell.length_b   1.000
_cell.length_c   1.000
_cell.angle_alpha   90.00
_cell.angle_beta   90.00
_cell.angle_gamma   90.00
#
_symmetry.space_group_name_H-M   'P 1'
#
loop_
_entity.id
_entity.type
_entity.pdbx_description
1 polymer ?
#
loop_
_entity_poly.entity_id
_entity_poly.type
_entity_poly.pdbx_seq_one_letter_code
_entity_poly.pdbx_strand_id
1 'polypeptide(L)'
;MISETVPSGLKLNESLPVSEFGESYEGYYSGIKAVRKVITEKAGQVTGAFNHKELGDIDVVWGKVTDAKKHKGFGLSHILDKHPTFDVNLIPEIIKNGTFDNPKKKDLKKMQNINIKYKNYKLGIRNGYNVDNKKVRSNRWIVTSYEED
;
A
#
# COMPACT_ATOMS: atom_id res chain seq x y z
N MET A 1 4.62 20.05 -26.81
CA MET A 1 4.16 20.43 -25.47
C MET A 1 2.64 20.51 -25.52
N ILE A 2 1.95 19.46 -25.10
CA ILE A 2 0.50 19.50 -24.93
C ILE A 2 0.21 19.56 -23.44
N SER A 3 -0.34 20.70 -23.04
CA SER A 3 -0.90 20.95 -21.72
C SER A 3 -2.33 20.45 -21.76
N GLU A 4 -2.59 19.26 -21.22
CA GLU A 4 -3.97 18.82 -20.98
C GLU A 4 -4.39 19.27 -19.58
N THR A 5 -5.24 20.29 -19.57
CA THR A 5 -5.96 20.75 -18.38
C THR A 5 -6.99 19.70 -18.00
N VAL A 6 -6.82 19.06 -16.84
CA VAL A 6 -7.80 18.10 -16.30
C VAL A 6 -9.02 18.87 -15.79
N PRO A 7 -10.27 18.51 -16.17
CA PRO A 7 -11.46 19.25 -15.77
C PRO A 7 -11.75 19.09 -14.27
N SER A 8 -12.02 20.22 -13.63
CA SER A 8 -12.55 20.32 -12.26
C SER A 8 -13.94 19.70 -12.19
N GLY A 9 -14.05 18.41 -11.81
CA GLY A 9 -15.36 17.78 -11.57
C GLY A 9 -15.40 16.26 -11.46
N LEU A 10 -14.33 15.52 -11.77
CA LEU A 10 -14.32 14.06 -11.63
C LEU A 10 -14.10 13.65 -10.17
N LYS A 11 -14.97 12.78 -9.66
CA LYS A 11 -14.78 12.10 -8.36
C LYS A 11 -13.45 11.34 -8.44
N LEU A 12 -12.58 11.57 -7.45
CA LEU A 12 -11.23 11.02 -7.37
C LEU A 12 -11.24 9.53 -6.98
N ASN A 13 -11.91 8.68 -7.77
CA ASN A 13 -11.96 7.23 -7.59
C ASN A 13 -11.62 6.46 -8.89
N GLU A 14 -11.04 7.12 -9.88
CA GLU A 14 -10.53 6.43 -11.07
C GLU A 14 -9.21 5.71 -10.75
N SER A 15 -9.15 4.45 -11.18
CA SER A 15 -8.05 3.47 -11.17
C SER A 15 -6.84 3.93 -12.01
N LEU A 16 -6.53 5.22 -12.03
CA LEU A 16 -5.39 5.70 -12.81
C LEU A 16 -4.11 5.11 -12.20
N PRO A 17 -3.22 4.52 -13.04
CA PRO A 17 -1.91 4.13 -12.59
C PRO A 17 -1.23 5.35 -11.99
N VAL A 18 -0.82 5.22 -10.74
CA VAL A 18 0.01 6.25 -10.13
C VAL A 18 1.37 6.07 -10.78
N SER A 19 1.83 7.07 -11.53
CA SER A 19 3.04 6.99 -12.39
C SER A 19 4.23 6.38 -11.66
N GLU A 20 4.38 6.71 -10.36
CA GLU A 20 5.45 6.21 -9.49
C GLU A 20 5.36 4.71 -9.15
N PHE A 21 4.21 4.08 -9.33
CA PHE A 21 3.99 2.66 -9.10
C PHE A 21 4.10 1.83 -10.38
N GLY A 22 4.01 2.44 -11.56
CA GLY A 22 4.06 1.76 -12.86
C GLY A 22 2.69 1.30 -13.34
N GLU A 23 2.66 0.18 -14.07
CA GLU A 23 1.42 -0.36 -14.66
C GLU A 23 0.39 -0.76 -13.59
N SER A 24 -0.88 -0.44 -13.83
CA SER A 24 -1.98 -0.93 -12.99
C SER A 24 -2.48 -2.26 -13.55
N TYR A 25 -2.35 -3.34 -12.79
CA TYR A 25 -2.87 -4.65 -13.19
C TYR A 25 -4.35 -4.74 -12.82
N GLU A 26 -5.20 -4.57 -13.83
CA GLU A 26 -6.65 -4.67 -13.69
C GLU A 26 -7.15 -6.12 -13.90
N GLY A 27 -8.34 -6.42 -13.37
CA GLY A 27 -9.03 -7.71 -13.53
C GLY A 27 -8.59 -8.79 -12.53
N TYR A 28 -9.55 -9.47 -11.90
CA TYR A 28 -9.50 -10.68 -11.02
C TYR A 28 -8.31 -10.91 -10.05
N TYR A 29 -7.38 -9.98 -9.88
CA TYR A 29 -6.29 -10.04 -8.91
C TYR A 29 -6.75 -9.44 -7.59
N SER A 30 -7.07 -10.30 -6.63
CA SER A 30 -7.38 -9.90 -5.26
C SER A 30 -6.63 -10.77 -4.25
N GLY A 31 -6.51 -10.26 -3.04
CA GLY A 31 -5.83 -10.92 -1.94
C GLY A 31 -4.38 -11.29 -2.28
N ILE A 32 -4.04 -12.55 -2.03
CA ILE A 32 -2.69 -13.07 -2.29
C ILE A 32 -2.32 -13.07 -3.78
N LYS A 33 -3.29 -13.15 -4.71
CA LYS A 33 -3.00 -13.11 -6.15
C LYS A 33 -2.45 -11.75 -6.57
N ALA A 34 -3.00 -10.67 -6.00
CA ALA A 34 -2.51 -9.31 -6.22
C ALA A 34 -1.07 -9.13 -5.71
N VAL A 35 -0.80 -9.62 -4.50
CA VAL A 35 0.55 -9.61 -3.90
C VAL A 35 1.55 -10.35 -4.79
N ARG A 36 1.21 -11.57 -5.22
CA ARG A 36 2.10 -12.38 -6.08
C ARG A 36 2.32 -11.77 -7.45
N LYS A 37 1.29 -11.16 -8.06
CA LYS A 37 1.42 -10.46 -9.34
C LYS A 37 2.46 -9.34 -9.24
N VAL A 38 2.32 -8.45 -8.27
CA VAL A 38 3.24 -7.32 -8.06
C VAL A 38 4.67 -7.78 -7.76
N ILE A 39 4.85 -8.88 -6.99
CA ILE A 39 6.19 -9.45 -6.72
C ILE A 39 6.81 -10.09 -7.96
N THR A 40 5.99 -10.78 -8.77
CA THR A 40 6.47 -11.47 -9.98
C THR A 40 7.00 -10.46 -11.00
N GLU A 41 6.25 -9.38 -11.20
CA GLU A 41 6.64 -8.30 -12.13
C GLU A 41 7.71 -7.39 -11.54
N LYS A 42 7.88 -7.38 -10.21
CA LYS A 42 8.71 -6.41 -9.47
C LYS A 42 8.42 -4.96 -9.92
N ALA A 43 7.15 -4.69 -10.19
CA ALA A 43 6.65 -3.44 -10.72
C ALA A 43 5.12 -3.38 -10.51
N GLY A 44 4.55 -2.21 -10.76
CA GLY A 44 3.13 -2.01 -10.88
C GLY A 44 2.37 -1.89 -9.56
N GLN A 45 1.06 -1.80 -9.73
CA GLN A 45 0.06 -1.71 -8.67
C GLN A 45 -1.14 -2.61 -8.97
N VAL A 46 -1.80 -3.09 -7.91
CA VAL A 46 -3.13 -3.68 -7.97
C VAL A 46 -4.02 -2.89 -7.03
N THR A 47 -4.98 -2.20 -7.63
CA THR A 47 -5.97 -1.38 -6.95
C THR A 47 -7.04 -2.24 -6.28
N GLY A 48 -7.42 -1.95 -5.03
CA GLY A 48 -8.47 -2.71 -4.34
C GLY A 48 -8.09 -4.18 -4.12
N ALA A 49 -6.80 -4.48 -4.01
CA ALA A 49 -6.30 -5.83 -3.75
C ALA A 49 -6.94 -6.45 -2.50
N PHE A 50 -7.22 -5.63 -1.48
CA PHE A 50 -7.98 -6.01 -0.29
C PHE A 50 -9.07 -4.97 -0.01
N ASN A 51 -10.08 -5.37 0.76
CA ASN A 51 -11.09 -4.46 1.30
C ASN A 51 -11.24 -4.70 2.80
N HIS A 52 -11.28 -3.62 3.58
CA HIS A 52 -11.52 -3.67 5.02
C HIS A 52 -12.69 -2.76 5.39
N LYS A 53 -13.64 -3.26 6.18
CA LYS A 53 -14.91 -2.57 6.50
C LYS A 53 -14.75 -1.11 6.99
N GLU A 54 -13.69 -0.83 7.75
CA GLU A 54 -13.45 0.51 8.35
C GLU A 54 -12.63 1.45 7.44
N LEU A 55 -11.86 0.90 6.50
CA LEU A 55 -10.92 1.67 5.66
C LEU A 55 -11.39 1.80 4.21
N GLY A 56 -12.13 0.81 3.72
CA GLY A 56 -12.38 0.61 2.30
C GLY A 56 -11.24 -0.19 1.66
N ASP A 57 -10.95 0.16 0.42
CA ASP A 57 -9.96 -0.54 -0.40
C ASP A 57 -8.53 -0.28 0.06
N ILE A 58 -7.71 -1.33 0.01
CA ILE A 58 -6.29 -1.33 0.27
C ILE A 58 -5.60 -1.91 -0.95
N ASP A 59 -4.67 -1.15 -1.51
CA ASP A 59 -3.90 -1.53 -2.67
C ASP A 59 -2.61 -2.22 -2.30
N VAL A 60 -2.11 -2.96 -3.28
CA VAL A 60 -0.78 -3.53 -3.26
C VAL A 60 0.03 -2.90 -4.38
N VAL A 61 1.22 -2.40 -4.04
CA VAL A 61 2.09 -1.71 -4.99
C VAL A 61 3.50 -2.25 -4.83
N TRP A 62 4.27 -2.31 -5.93
CA TRP A 62 5.66 -2.73 -5.83
C TRP A 62 6.44 -1.72 -5.00
N GLY A 63 6.34 -0.46 -5.37
CA GLY A 63 6.97 0.65 -4.68
C GLY A 63 8.47 0.77 -4.93
N LYS A 64 9.18 1.38 -3.99
CA LYS A 64 10.60 1.72 -4.15
C LYS A 64 11.34 1.72 -2.82
N VAL A 65 12.57 1.20 -2.84
CA VAL A 65 13.58 1.45 -1.81
C VAL A 65 14.28 2.77 -2.16
N THR A 66 14.15 3.77 -1.30
CA THR A 66 14.70 5.12 -1.51
C THR A 66 16.06 5.32 -0.84
N ASP A 67 16.37 4.53 0.18
CA ASP A 67 17.69 4.47 0.82
C ASP A 67 17.90 3.07 1.39
N ALA A 68 18.71 2.25 0.71
CA ALA A 68 18.97 0.87 1.12
C ALA A 68 19.78 0.78 2.42
N LYS A 69 20.64 1.77 2.72
CA LYS A 69 21.44 1.77 3.96
C LYS A 69 20.57 2.06 5.19
N LYS A 70 19.52 2.85 5.01
CA LYS A 70 18.58 3.23 6.09
C LYS A 70 17.25 2.49 5.99
N HIS A 71 17.12 1.53 5.08
CA HIS A 71 15.88 0.82 4.75
C HIS A 71 14.68 1.77 4.67
N LYS A 72 14.80 2.82 3.86
CA LYS A 72 13.69 3.73 3.58
C LYS A 72 13.02 3.34 2.28
N GLY A 73 11.70 3.45 2.25
CA GLY A 73 10.91 3.18 1.05
C GLY A 73 9.43 3.08 1.33
N PHE A 74 8.72 2.49 0.37
CA PHE A 74 7.30 2.15 0.46
C PHE A 74 6.99 0.94 -0.44
N GLY A 75 5.80 0.35 -0.26
CA GLY A 75 5.36 -0.81 -1.04
C GLY A 75 6.03 -2.13 -0.65
N LEU A 76 5.80 -3.17 -1.45
CA LEU A 76 6.36 -4.50 -1.23
C LEU A 76 7.88 -4.56 -1.37
N SER A 77 8.47 -3.76 -2.26
CA SER A 77 9.92 -3.69 -2.44
C SER A 77 10.62 -3.29 -1.14
N HIS A 78 10.04 -2.33 -0.41
CA HIS A 78 10.56 -1.86 0.88
C HIS A 78 10.40 -2.91 1.98
N ILE A 79 9.26 -3.61 2.02
CA ILE A 79 9.06 -4.70 2.98
C ILE A 79 10.10 -5.80 2.76
N LEU A 80 10.31 -6.23 1.51
CA LEU A 80 11.23 -7.31 1.16
C LEU A 80 12.70 -6.89 1.29
N ASP A 81 13.04 -5.62 1.11
CA ASP A 81 14.39 -5.09 1.37
C ASP A 81 14.73 -5.13 2.87
N LYS A 82 13.79 -4.73 3.73
CA LYS A 82 13.98 -4.75 5.18
C LYS A 82 13.81 -6.15 5.80
N HIS A 83 12.95 -6.98 5.22
CA HIS A 83 12.61 -8.33 5.69
C HIS A 83 12.67 -9.35 4.54
N PRO A 84 13.87 -9.79 4.12
CA PRO A 84 14.04 -10.68 2.96
C PRO A 84 13.37 -12.05 3.10
N THR A 85 13.14 -12.50 4.34
CA THR A 85 12.51 -13.79 4.67
C THR A 85 11.02 -13.65 5.00
N PHE A 86 10.42 -12.49 4.76
CA PHE A 86 9.00 -12.25 5.06
C PHE A 86 8.08 -13.16 4.23
N ASP A 87 7.22 -13.92 4.91
CA ASP A 87 6.17 -14.68 4.24
C ASP A 87 5.01 -13.75 3.84
N VAL A 88 4.96 -13.44 2.54
CA VAL A 88 3.93 -12.57 1.96
C VAL A 88 2.50 -13.12 2.08
N ASN A 89 2.33 -14.41 2.39
CA ASN A 89 1.03 -14.99 2.71
C ASN A 89 0.48 -14.47 4.07
N LEU A 90 1.30 -13.81 4.90
CA LEU A 90 0.83 -13.15 6.11
C LEU A 90 0.03 -11.87 5.83
N ILE A 91 0.24 -11.19 4.70
CA ILE A 91 -0.52 -9.96 4.35
C ILE A 91 -2.04 -10.19 4.39
N PRO A 92 -2.62 -11.18 3.66
CA PRO A 92 -4.06 -11.45 3.74
C PRO A 92 -4.51 -11.82 5.15
N GLU A 93 -3.72 -12.63 5.88
CA GLU A 93 -4.07 -13.07 7.24
C GLU A 93 -4.12 -11.89 8.22
N ILE A 94 -3.13 -10.99 8.17
CA ILE A 94 -3.08 -9.82 9.04
C ILE A 94 -4.21 -8.85 8.71
N ILE A 95 -4.47 -8.56 7.43
CA ILE A 95 -5.57 -7.65 7.03
C ILE A 95 -6.94 -8.21 7.43
N LYS A 96 -7.13 -9.53 7.31
CA LYS A 96 -8.42 -10.18 7.62
C LYS A 96 -8.66 -10.33 9.12
N ASN A 97 -7.64 -10.74 9.87
CA ASN A 97 -7.81 -11.18 11.27
C ASN A 97 -7.23 -10.20 12.30
N GLY A 98 -6.48 -9.20 11.86
CA GLY A 98 -5.82 -8.27 12.74
C GLY A 98 -6.73 -7.16 13.26
N THR A 99 -6.19 -6.38 14.20
CA THR A 99 -6.85 -5.22 14.80
C THR A 99 -6.00 -3.97 14.62
N PHE A 100 -6.63 -2.81 14.51
CA PHE A 100 -5.89 -1.56 14.37
C PHE A 100 -5.20 -1.17 15.67
N ASP A 101 -3.91 -0.84 15.57
CA ASP A 101 -3.08 -0.33 16.66
C ASP A 101 -3.39 1.16 16.92
N ASN A 102 -4.65 1.48 17.22
CA ASN A 102 -5.08 2.85 17.53
C ASN A 102 -5.94 2.90 18.81
N PRO A 103 -5.41 3.41 19.93
CA PRO A 103 -6.11 3.42 21.22
C PRO A 103 -7.19 4.51 21.35
N LYS A 104 -7.28 5.45 20.41
CA LYS A 104 -8.30 6.52 20.43
C LYS A 104 -9.12 6.39 19.15
N LYS A 105 -10.40 6.01 19.25
CA LYS A 105 -11.42 5.84 18.18
C LYS A 105 -11.59 7.08 17.26
N LYS A 106 -10.51 7.52 16.64
CA LYS A 106 -10.49 8.55 15.61
C LYS A 106 -10.92 7.88 14.31
N ASP A 107 -11.62 8.65 13.49
CA ASP A 107 -11.94 8.27 12.12
C ASP A 107 -10.66 7.85 11.39
N LEU A 108 -10.52 6.54 11.17
CA LEU A 108 -9.31 5.93 10.60
C LEU A 108 -9.01 6.50 9.22
N LYS A 109 -10.04 6.91 8.47
CA LYS A 109 -9.88 7.52 7.14
C LYS A 109 -9.16 8.88 7.19
N LYS A 110 -9.09 9.53 8.35
CA LYS A 110 -8.34 10.79 8.55
C LYS A 110 -6.88 10.57 8.96
N MET A 111 -6.47 9.32 9.17
CA MET A 111 -5.08 8.99 9.49
C MET A 111 -4.24 8.87 8.22
N GLN A 112 -2.93 9.07 8.36
CA GLN A 112 -1.99 8.93 7.24
C GLN A 112 -1.23 7.60 7.29
N ASN A 113 -1.20 6.97 8.46
CA ASN A 113 -0.48 5.76 8.78
C ASN A 113 -1.27 4.98 9.82
N ILE A 114 -1.49 3.70 9.56
CA ILE A 114 -2.20 2.79 10.46
C ILE A 114 -1.41 1.49 10.47
N ASN A 115 -1.35 0.86 11.63
CA ASN A 115 -0.83 -0.49 11.75
C ASN A 115 -1.97 -1.46 12.07
N ILE A 116 -1.96 -2.61 11.42
CA ILE A 116 -2.82 -3.74 11.71
C ILE A 116 -1.97 -4.78 12.45
N LYS A 117 -2.36 -5.12 13.67
CA LYS A 117 -1.68 -6.10 14.52
C LYS A 117 -2.39 -7.44 14.46
N TYR A 118 -1.65 -8.52 14.26
CA TYR A 118 -2.17 -9.87 14.34
C TYR A 118 -1.07 -10.78 14.89
N LYS A 119 -1.29 -11.39 16.05
CA LYS A 119 -0.24 -12.11 16.82
C LYS A 119 0.93 -11.17 17.12
N ASN A 120 2.16 -11.60 16.89
CA ASN A 120 3.38 -10.79 16.98
C ASN A 120 3.67 -9.99 15.69
N TYR A 121 2.77 -10.00 14.70
CA TYR A 121 2.97 -9.30 13.44
C TYR A 121 2.29 -7.94 13.42
N LYS A 122 2.93 -6.99 12.76
CA LYS A 122 2.42 -5.64 12.51
C LYS A 122 2.55 -5.31 11.03
N LEU A 123 1.42 -5.11 10.35
CA LEU A 123 1.37 -4.64 8.96
C LEU A 123 1.03 -3.15 8.94
N GLY A 124 1.95 -2.33 8.44
CA GLY A 124 1.72 -0.91 8.24
C GLY A 124 1.10 -0.62 6.89
N ILE A 125 0.01 0.14 6.92
CA ILE A 125 -0.64 0.73 5.74
C ILE A 125 -0.55 2.25 5.81
N ARG A 126 -0.41 2.90 4.66
CA ARG A 126 -0.33 4.36 4.58
C ARG A 126 -1.25 4.94 3.53
N ASN A 127 -1.80 6.11 3.84
CA ASN A 127 -2.55 6.94 2.92
C ASN A 127 -1.65 8.08 2.45
N GLY A 128 -0.76 7.76 1.50
CA GLY A 128 0.34 8.61 1.04
C GLY A 128 1.71 8.02 1.31
N TYR A 129 2.72 8.50 0.58
CA TYR A 129 4.08 7.95 0.58
C TYR A 129 5.08 9.05 0.23
N ASN A 130 6.38 8.77 0.42
CA ASN A 130 7.44 9.72 0.12
C ASN A 130 8.21 9.27 -1.12
N VAL A 131 8.38 10.19 -2.07
CA VAL A 131 9.21 10.01 -3.28
C VAL A 131 10.18 11.18 -3.32
N ASP A 132 11.49 10.90 -3.40
CA ASP A 132 12.54 11.93 -3.47
C ASP A 132 12.41 13.03 -2.39
N ASN A 133 12.14 12.60 -1.15
CA ASN A 133 11.88 13.46 0.02
C ASN A 133 10.65 14.38 -0.09
N LYS A 134 9.80 14.20 -1.11
CA LYS A 134 8.51 14.87 -1.26
C LYS A 134 7.39 13.95 -0.83
N LYS A 135 6.45 14.50 -0.05
CA LYS A 135 5.29 13.77 0.43
C LYS A 135 4.18 13.80 -0.62
N VAL A 136 3.82 12.63 -1.12
CA VAL A 136 2.66 12.43 -1.99
C VAL A 136 1.47 12.07 -1.09
N ARG A 137 0.45 12.92 -1.10
CA ARG A 137 -0.83 12.58 -0.46
C ARG A 137 -1.59 11.68 -1.42
N SER A 138 -2.05 10.55 -0.91
CA SER A 138 -2.96 9.67 -1.61
C SER A 138 -4.33 9.76 -0.93
N ASN A 139 -5.36 9.25 -1.61
CA ASN A 139 -6.62 8.86 -0.98
C ASN A 139 -6.78 7.32 -0.94
N ARG A 140 -5.68 6.60 -1.21
CA ARG A 140 -5.62 5.15 -1.35
C ARG A 140 -4.69 4.59 -0.29
N TRP A 141 -5.17 3.58 0.43
CA TRP A 141 -4.35 2.84 1.39
C TRP A 141 -3.43 1.89 0.66
N ILE A 142 -2.13 1.96 0.94
CA ILE A 142 -1.16 1.01 0.39
C ILE A 142 -0.51 0.19 1.52
N VAL A 143 -0.26 -1.09 1.27
CA VAL A 143 0.61 -1.91 2.12
C VAL A 143 2.05 -1.40 1.99
N THR A 144 2.71 -1.07 3.10
CA THR A 144 4.01 -0.37 3.02
C THR A 144 5.07 -0.79 4.03
N SER A 145 4.72 -1.45 5.13
CA SER A 145 5.70 -1.93 6.09
C SER A 145 5.22 -3.19 6.79
N TYR A 146 6.18 -3.97 7.28
CA TYR A 146 5.97 -5.13 8.12
C TYR A 146 6.95 -5.02 9.29
N GLU A 147 6.52 -5.46 10.48
CA GLU A 147 7.36 -5.66 11.65
C GLU A 147 6.89 -6.93 12.37
N GLU A 148 7.83 -7.60 13.01
CA GLU A 148 7.60 -8.74 13.91
C GLU A 148 8.16 -8.35 15.28
N ASP A 149 7.29 -8.39 16.29
CA ASP A 149 7.62 -8.11 17.70
C ASP A 149 8.34 -9.30 18.34
#